data_AF-A0A2G8HVG4-F1
#
_entry.id   AF-A0A2G8HVG4-F1
#
_cell.length_a   1.000
_cell.length_b   1.000
_cell.length_c   1.000
_cell.angle_alpha   90.00
_cell.angle_beta   90.00
_cell.angle_gamma   90.00
#
_symmetry.space_group_name_H-M   'P 1'
#
loop_
_entity.id
_entity.type
_entity.pdbx_description
1 polymer ?
#
loop_
_entity_poly.entity_id
_entity_poly.type
_entity_poly.pdbx_seq_one_letter_code
_entity_poly.pdbx_strand_id
1 'polypeptide(L)'
;MKKITLSLLIFLSTNILAATTTVDPFSFEFFTHESKINVKATLVQSCRYERIVWGDSSEYNTSYNQIPLTLKNTNLRNGLVRHQVSLSTKQVMSVSGAFKPTKGCKSDIKIELVDAIYSVGWANQYSRPINFEFYDIESYRPGNTELDTSKIEDQMGNKTFSYLYTPKSSQVNINLLADGNKLYGFSKSAAINKKTQMPFKLR
;
A
#
# COMPACT_ATOMS: atom_id res chain seq x y z
N MET A 1 43.00 26.66 23.14
CA MET A 1 42.82 25.84 21.91
C MET A 1 42.23 24.46 22.19
N LYS A 2 42.76 23.65 23.13
CA LYS A 2 42.23 22.30 23.46
C LYS A 2 40.72 22.25 23.82
N LYS A 3 40.19 23.25 24.52
CA LYS A 3 38.76 23.32 24.90
C LYS A 3 37.82 23.61 23.72
N ILE A 4 38.28 24.33 22.69
CA ILE A 4 37.48 24.65 21.49
C ILE A 4 37.41 23.42 20.57
N THR A 5 38.51 22.69 20.43
CA THR A 5 38.55 21.42 19.69
C THR A 5 37.68 20.35 20.32
N LEU A 6 37.57 20.28 21.66
CA LEU A 6 36.70 19.31 22.35
C LEU A 6 35.21 19.62 22.12
N SER A 7 34.82 20.89 22.17
CA SER A 7 33.46 21.31 21.84
C SER A 7 33.11 21.06 20.35
N LEU A 8 34.07 21.27 19.44
CA LEU A 8 33.88 20.98 18.02
C LEU A 8 33.75 19.48 17.73
N LEU A 9 34.52 18.63 18.42
CA LEU A 9 34.43 17.17 18.35
C LEU A 9 33.10 16.64 18.90
N ILE A 10 32.53 17.27 19.92
CA ILE A 10 31.18 16.94 20.43
C ILE A 10 30.11 17.30 19.40
N PHE A 11 30.22 18.46 18.73
CA PHE A 11 29.33 18.86 17.62
C PHE A 11 29.52 18.03 16.33
N LEU A 12 30.71 17.49 16.08
CA LEU A 12 30.97 16.56 14.97
C LEU A 12 30.51 15.13 15.29
N SER A 13 30.44 14.77 16.58
CA SER A 13 29.98 13.45 17.04
C SER A 13 28.46 13.32 17.14
N THR A 14 27.72 14.45 17.11
CA THR A 14 26.31 14.43 16.72
C THR A 14 26.26 14.15 15.22
N ASN A 15 26.52 12.89 14.85
CA ASN A 15 26.13 12.39 13.54
C ASN A 15 24.69 12.85 13.33
N ILE A 16 24.50 13.73 12.35
CA ILE A 16 23.19 14.06 11.81
C ILE A 16 22.73 12.75 11.17
N LEU A 17 22.25 11.83 11.99
CA LEU A 17 21.81 10.51 11.54
C LEU A 17 20.60 10.78 10.66
N ALA A 18 20.74 10.69 9.35
CA ALA A 18 19.61 10.75 8.44
C ALA A 18 19.06 9.32 8.29
N ALA A 19 17.74 9.18 8.36
CA ALA A 19 17.08 8.01 7.82
C ALA A 19 16.45 8.43 6.50
N THR A 20 16.62 7.61 5.47
CA THR A 20 16.10 7.90 4.13
C THR A 20 15.44 6.65 3.58
N THR A 21 14.37 6.82 2.84
CA THR A 21 13.80 5.77 1.99
C THR A 21 13.75 6.28 0.56
N THR A 22 14.21 5.44 -0.35
CA THR A 22 14.30 5.73 -1.78
C THR A 22 13.46 4.71 -2.54
N VAL A 23 12.76 5.17 -3.55
CA VAL A 23 12.03 4.33 -4.48
C VAL A 23 12.48 4.70 -5.87
N ASP A 24 13.16 3.79 -6.53
CA ASP A 24 13.56 3.96 -7.92
C ASP A 24 12.38 3.73 -8.87
N PRO A 25 12.42 4.29 -10.09
CA PRO A 25 11.38 4.08 -11.08
C PRO A 25 11.14 2.59 -11.35
N PHE A 26 9.87 2.20 -11.44
CA PHE A 26 9.47 0.82 -11.71
C PHE A 26 8.22 0.80 -12.58
N SER A 27 7.98 -0.34 -13.23
CA SER A 27 6.71 -0.62 -13.90
C SER A 27 6.44 -2.11 -13.90
N PHE A 28 5.19 -2.48 -13.63
CA PHE A 28 4.69 -3.83 -13.83
C PHE A 28 3.26 -3.78 -14.34
N GLU A 29 2.78 -4.92 -14.85
CA GLU A 29 1.43 -5.04 -15.37
C GLU A 29 0.68 -6.25 -14.81
N PHE A 30 -0.63 -6.14 -14.75
CA PHE A 30 -1.55 -7.24 -14.40
C PHE A 30 -2.88 -7.04 -15.12
N PHE A 31 -3.78 -8.01 -15.01
CA PHE A 31 -5.01 -8.05 -15.78
C PHE A 31 -6.25 -8.14 -14.88
N THR A 32 -7.37 -7.54 -15.31
CA THR A 32 -8.70 -7.76 -14.73
C THR A 32 -9.75 -7.89 -15.82
N HIS A 33 -11.00 -8.24 -15.48
CA HIS A 33 -12.11 -8.16 -16.43
C HIS A 33 -12.71 -6.75 -16.49
N GLU A 34 -12.94 -6.25 -17.71
CA GLU A 34 -13.23 -4.84 -18.06
C GLU A 34 -14.37 -4.17 -17.30
N SER A 35 -15.34 -4.94 -16.79
CA SER A 35 -16.56 -4.39 -16.19
C SER A 35 -16.66 -4.51 -14.68
N LYS A 36 -15.65 -5.09 -13.99
CA LYS A 36 -15.83 -5.51 -12.59
C LYS A 36 -14.89 -4.87 -11.59
N ILE A 37 -13.70 -4.43 -12.01
CA ILE A 37 -12.63 -4.03 -11.09
C ILE A 37 -12.03 -2.68 -11.50
N ASN A 38 -12.17 -1.70 -10.61
CA ASN A 38 -11.40 -0.47 -10.62
C ASN A 38 -10.10 -0.67 -9.84
N VAL A 39 -9.00 -0.10 -10.32
CA VAL A 39 -7.69 -0.21 -9.66
C VAL A 39 -7.29 1.14 -9.08
N LYS A 40 -6.80 1.14 -7.84
CA LYS A 40 -6.09 2.28 -7.24
C LYS A 40 -4.68 1.83 -6.87
N ALA A 41 -3.68 2.65 -7.16
CA ALA A 41 -2.29 2.35 -6.87
C ALA A 41 -1.62 3.58 -6.24
N THR A 42 -1.00 3.39 -5.08
CA THR A 42 -0.38 4.47 -4.30
C THR A 42 0.94 4.00 -3.73
N LEU A 43 1.98 4.82 -3.85
CA LEU A 43 3.21 4.69 -3.09
C LEU A 43 3.04 5.40 -1.74
N VAL A 44 3.25 4.68 -0.65
CA VAL A 44 3.20 5.21 0.70
C VAL A 44 4.61 5.24 1.25
N GLN A 45 5.12 6.41 1.60
CA GLN A 45 6.39 6.57 2.29
C GLN A 45 6.13 7.04 3.72
N SER A 46 6.88 6.50 4.67
CA SER A 46 6.82 6.96 6.04
C SER A 46 8.19 6.98 6.69
N CYS A 47 8.44 8.01 7.49
CA CYS A 47 9.63 8.12 8.32
C CYS A 47 9.21 8.42 9.75
N ARG A 48 9.73 7.64 10.70
CA ARG A 48 9.54 7.85 12.13
C ARG A 48 10.84 8.22 12.82
N TYR A 49 10.73 9.01 13.88
CA TYR A 49 11.83 9.32 14.77
C TYR A 49 11.31 9.55 16.19
N GLU A 50 12.15 9.25 17.18
CA GLU A 50 11.82 9.50 18.58
C GLU A 50 12.23 10.91 19.01
N ARG A 51 11.31 11.61 19.66
CA ARG A 51 11.52 12.95 20.22
C ARG A 51 12.43 12.88 21.44
N ILE A 52 13.20 13.93 21.64
CA ILE A 52 13.92 14.14 22.90
C ILE A 52 12.88 14.59 23.93
N VAL A 53 12.54 13.70 24.86
CA VAL A 53 11.68 13.96 26.02
C VAL A 53 12.49 13.73 27.30
N TRP A 54 12.24 14.56 28.32
CA TRP A 54 12.91 14.43 29.61
C TRP A 54 12.18 13.39 30.46
N GLY A 55 12.81 12.24 30.72
CA GLY A 55 12.25 11.13 31.51
C GLY A 55 12.33 9.78 30.79
N ASP A 56 11.67 8.76 31.33
CA ASP A 56 11.60 7.38 30.79
C ASP A 56 10.50 7.20 29.70
N SER A 57 9.97 8.32 29.18
CA SER A 57 8.96 8.29 28.13
C SER A 57 9.60 8.11 26.75
N SER A 58 8.92 7.39 25.86
CA SER A 58 9.22 7.35 24.43
C SER A 58 8.08 7.99 23.66
N GLU A 59 8.38 9.04 22.90
CA GLU A 59 7.43 9.70 22.01
C GLU A 59 7.96 9.65 20.59
N TYR A 60 7.16 9.16 19.65
CA TYR A 60 7.53 9.08 18.25
C TYR A 60 6.73 10.08 17.43
N ASN A 61 7.40 10.75 16.49
CA ASN A 61 6.74 11.51 15.44
C ASN A 61 6.89 10.76 14.12
N THR A 62 5.81 10.71 13.33
CA THR A 62 5.82 10.01 12.04
C THR A 62 5.33 10.95 10.95
N SER A 63 6.15 11.11 9.92
CA SER A 63 5.78 11.80 8.70
C SER A 63 5.34 10.77 7.67
N TYR A 64 4.27 11.08 6.93
CA TYR A 64 3.74 10.24 5.87
C TYR A 64 3.67 11.03 4.57
N ASN A 65 3.97 10.36 3.45
CA ASN A 65 3.74 10.88 2.11
C ASN A 65 3.00 9.83 1.29
N GLN A 66 1.92 10.22 0.62
CA GLN A 66 1.16 9.35 -0.26
C GLN A 66 1.24 9.90 -1.68
N ILE A 67 1.84 9.13 -2.56
CA ILE A 67 2.12 9.52 -3.94
C ILE A 67 1.28 8.61 -4.85
N PRO A 68 0.31 9.14 -5.60
CA PRO A 68 -0.45 8.34 -6.54
C PRO A 68 0.48 7.79 -7.64
N LEU A 69 0.41 6.48 -7.89
CA LEU A 69 1.16 5.86 -8.97
C LEU A 69 0.45 6.09 -10.30
N THR A 70 1.23 6.14 -11.38
CA THR A 70 0.65 6.25 -12.73
C THR A 70 0.00 4.92 -13.08
N LEU A 71 -1.28 4.97 -13.44
CA LEU A 71 -2.07 3.82 -13.88
C LEU A 71 -2.50 4.02 -15.33
N LYS A 72 -2.06 3.12 -16.22
CA LYS A 72 -2.49 3.08 -17.62
C LYS A 72 -3.32 1.83 -17.86
N ASN A 73 -4.59 2.02 -18.23
CA ASN A 73 -5.51 0.94 -18.54
C ASN A 73 -5.59 0.75 -20.06
N THR A 74 -5.45 -0.49 -20.53
CA THR A 74 -5.62 -0.85 -21.94
C THR A 74 -6.64 -1.98 -22.06
N ASN A 75 -7.76 -1.73 -22.74
CA ASN A 75 -8.77 -2.77 -22.99
C ASN A 75 -8.23 -3.71 -24.08
N LEU A 76 -8.26 -5.01 -23.79
CA LEU A 76 -7.83 -6.07 -24.68
C LEU A 76 -9.06 -6.70 -25.35
N ARG A 77 -8.89 -7.22 -26.56
CA ARG A 77 -9.99 -7.80 -27.37
C ARG A 77 -10.67 -9.02 -26.74
N ASN A 78 -10.06 -9.63 -25.72
CA ASN A 78 -10.57 -10.80 -24.99
C ASN A 78 -11.42 -10.43 -23.75
N GLY A 79 -11.81 -9.16 -23.59
CA GLY A 79 -12.61 -8.70 -22.43
C GLY A 79 -11.79 -8.56 -21.14
N LEU A 80 -10.46 -8.55 -21.26
CA LEU A 80 -9.55 -8.18 -20.18
C LEU A 80 -9.12 -6.72 -20.30
N VAL A 81 -8.77 -6.13 -19.16
CA VAL A 81 -8.08 -4.84 -19.09
C VAL A 81 -6.70 -5.10 -18.54
N ARG A 82 -5.70 -4.67 -19.30
CA ARG A 82 -4.32 -4.62 -18.82
C ARG A 82 -4.13 -3.33 -18.03
N HIS A 83 -3.68 -3.47 -16.80
CA HIS A 83 -3.33 -2.38 -15.89
C HIS A 83 -1.81 -2.30 -15.81
N GLN A 84 -1.23 -1.24 -16.35
CA GLN A 84 0.18 -0.94 -16.16
C GLN A 84 0.30 0.06 -15.01
N VAL A 85 0.96 -0.35 -13.92
CA VAL A 85 1.29 0.49 -12.77
C VAL A 85 2.74 0.92 -12.90
N SER A 86 3.03 2.20 -12.71
CA SER A 86 4.39 2.71 -12.80
C SER A 86 4.67 3.92 -11.93
N LEU A 87 5.93 4.03 -11.52
CA LEU A 87 6.54 5.24 -11.01
C LEU A 87 7.59 5.71 -12.02
N SER A 88 7.43 6.90 -12.57
CA SER A 88 8.33 7.43 -13.60
C SER A 88 9.56 8.15 -13.04
N THR A 89 9.44 8.71 -11.84
CA THR A 89 10.49 9.51 -11.20
C THR A 89 10.85 8.94 -9.84
N LYS A 90 12.16 8.91 -9.55
CA LYS A 90 12.68 8.49 -8.26
C LYS A 90 12.05 9.33 -7.14
N GLN A 91 11.57 8.66 -6.10
CA GLN A 91 10.99 9.29 -4.91
C GLN A 91 11.89 9.08 -3.72
N VAL A 92 12.13 10.14 -2.96
CA VAL A 92 13.02 10.11 -1.79
C VAL A 92 12.31 10.80 -0.63
N MET A 93 12.27 10.13 0.51
CA MET A 93 11.81 10.71 1.76
C MET A 93 12.90 10.55 2.81
N SER A 94 13.26 11.64 3.48
CA SER A 94 14.32 11.66 4.48
C SER A 94 13.90 12.40 5.74
N VAL A 95 14.44 11.98 6.88
CA VAL A 95 14.37 12.72 8.15
C VAL A 95 15.79 12.99 8.65
N SER A 96 16.09 14.26 8.88
CA SER A 96 17.36 14.76 9.44
C SER A 96 17.08 15.66 10.66
N GLY A 97 18.01 15.72 11.61
CA GLY A 97 17.89 16.57 12.81
C GLY A 97 18.38 15.91 14.09
N ALA A 98 18.38 16.65 15.19
CA ALA A 98 18.77 16.17 16.52
C ALA A 98 17.63 15.37 17.16
N PHE A 99 17.69 14.05 17.09
CA PHE A 99 16.71 13.12 17.64
C PHE A 99 17.43 11.94 18.31
N LYS A 100 16.72 11.16 19.13
CA LYS A 100 17.24 9.89 19.64
C LYS A 100 17.52 8.91 18.47
N PRO A 101 18.43 7.93 18.62
CA PRO A 101 18.96 7.10 17.53
C PRO A 101 18.00 6.01 16.98
N THR A 102 16.70 6.23 17.05
CA THR A 102 15.63 5.28 16.67
C THR A 102 14.88 5.71 15.41
N LYS A 103 15.57 6.44 14.52
CA LYS A 103 15.01 6.86 13.22
C LYS A 103 14.86 5.67 12.30
N GLY A 104 13.76 5.62 11.56
CA GLY A 104 13.61 4.66 10.48
C GLY A 104 12.66 5.20 9.43
N CYS A 105 12.94 4.86 8.18
CA CYS A 105 12.06 5.14 7.07
C CYS A 105 11.64 3.83 6.39
N LYS A 106 10.53 3.87 5.68
CA LYS A 106 10.06 2.79 4.83
C LYS A 106 9.21 3.34 3.69
N SER A 107 9.11 2.55 2.64
CA SER A 107 8.22 2.77 1.52
C SER A 107 7.41 1.49 1.32
N ASP A 108 6.14 1.61 0.92
CA ASP A 108 5.24 0.49 0.63
C ASP A 108 4.43 0.83 -0.64
N ILE A 109 4.20 -0.15 -1.52
CA ILE A 109 3.25 0.00 -2.64
C ILE A 109 1.90 -0.57 -2.20
N LYS A 110 0.86 0.26 -2.24
CA LYS A 110 -0.52 -0.14 -1.98
C LYS A 110 -1.29 -0.23 -3.29
N ILE A 111 -1.85 -1.40 -3.59
CA ILE A 111 -2.78 -1.59 -4.72
C ILE A 111 -4.12 -2.06 -4.19
N GLU A 112 -5.17 -1.33 -4.55
CA GLU A 112 -6.54 -1.70 -4.24
C GLU A 112 -7.27 -2.12 -5.50
N LEU A 113 -7.80 -3.35 -5.49
CA LEU A 113 -8.78 -3.82 -6.45
C LEU A 113 -10.16 -3.51 -5.87
N VAL A 114 -10.95 -2.70 -6.55
CA VAL A 114 -12.23 -2.17 -6.08
C VAL A 114 -13.35 -2.62 -7.00
N ASP A 115 -14.36 -3.29 -6.45
CA ASP A 115 -15.55 -3.71 -7.17
C ASP A 115 -16.33 -2.51 -7.69
N ALA A 116 -16.51 -2.46 -9.01
CA ALA A 116 -17.19 -1.38 -9.70
C ALA A 116 -18.73 -1.49 -9.61
N ILE A 117 -19.26 -2.66 -9.26
CA ILE A 117 -20.69 -2.98 -9.36
C ILE A 117 -21.31 -3.10 -7.98
N TYR A 118 -20.61 -3.72 -7.04
CA TYR A 118 -21.19 -4.21 -5.80
C TYR A 118 -20.62 -3.56 -4.53
N SER A 119 -21.50 -3.43 -3.55
CA SER A 119 -21.21 -2.87 -2.23
C SER A 119 -21.20 -3.95 -1.15
N VAL A 120 -20.55 -3.64 -0.03
CA VAL A 120 -20.57 -4.49 1.18
C VAL A 120 -21.98 -4.52 1.81
N GLY A 121 -22.76 -3.43 1.69
CA GLY A 121 -24.16 -3.40 2.12
C GLY A 121 -24.41 -3.40 3.62
N TRP A 122 -23.46 -2.93 4.43
CA TRP A 122 -23.57 -2.92 5.90
C TRP A 122 -24.59 -1.89 6.40
N ALA A 123 -25.43 -2.27 7.36
CA ALA A 123 -26.44 -1.39 8.00
C ALA A 123 -27.34 -0.62 7.01
N ASN A 124 -27.78 -1.28 5.92
CA ASN A 124 -28.56 -0.67 4.83
C ASN A 124 -27.85 0.48 4.08
N GLN A 125 -26.52 0.58 4.19
CA GLN A 125 -25.69 1.51 3.43
C GLN A 125 -24.98 0.80 2.29
N TYR A 126 -25.17 1.31 1.07
CA TYR A 126 -24.70 0.68 -0.18
C TYR A 126 -23.63 1.50 -0.91
N SER A 127 -22.97 2.43 -0.21
CA SER A 127 -21.93 3.31 -0.78
C SER A 127 -20.51 2.76 -0.67
N ARG A 128 -20.30 1.70 0.14
CA ARG A 128 -18.97 1.11 0.36
C ARG A 128 -18.72 -0.02 -0.63
N PRO A 129 -17.83 0.15 -1.62
CA PRO A 129 -17.52 -0.91 -2.56
C PRO A 129 -16.79 -2.06 -1.87
N ILE A 130 -16.91 -3.26 -2.43
CA ILE A 130 -16.06 -4.38 -2.05
C ILE A 130 -14.65 -4.08 -2.58
N ASN A 131 -13.62 -4.23 -1.76
CA ASN A 131 -12.24 -4.02 -2.22
C ASN A 131 -11.29 -5.10 -1.67
N PHE A 132 -10.16 -5.31 -2.33
CA PHE A 132 -9.05 -6.12 -1.83
C PHE A 132 -7.77 -5.31 -1.94
N GLU A 133 -6.95 -5.34 -0.91
CA GLU A 133 -5.75 -4.52 -0.81
C GLU A 133 -4.52 -5.41 -0.81
N PHE A 134 -3.61 -5.14 -1.74
CA PHE A 134 -2.25 -5.66 -1.75
C PHE A 134 -1.33 -4.58 -1.21
N TYR A 135 -0.48 -4.97 -0.27
CA TYR A 135 0.48 -4.08 0.36
C TYR A 135 1.69 -4.90 0.77
N ASP A 136 2.88 -4.36 0.54
CA ASP A 136 4.08 -4.84 1.21
C ASP A 136 4.08 -4.24 2.63
N ILE A 137 4.35 -5.06 3.64
CA ILE A 137 4.52 -4.58 5.01
C ILE A 137 6.02 -4.52 5.25
N GLU A 138 6.63 -3.40 4.91
CA GLU A 138 7.99 -3.14 5.36
C GLU A 138 7.95 -2.65 6.82
N SER A 139 8.83 -3.22 7.65
CA SER A 139 9.11 -2.65 8.97
C SER A 139 10.07 -1.46 8.82
N TYR A 140 9.94 -0.45 9.67
CA TYR A 140 10.89 0.67 9.70
C TYR A 140 12.31 0.15 9.93
N ARG A 141 13.22 0.43 9.00
CA ARG A 141 14.63 0.06 9.13
C ARG A 141 15.47 1.30 9.45
N PRO A 142 16.47 1.19 10.33
CA PRO A 142 17.41 2.28 10.58
C PRO A 142 18.29 2.53 9.34
N GLY A 143 18.67 3.79 9.12
CA GLY A 143 19.55 4.19 8.02
C GLY A 143 18.83 4.41 6.68
N ASN A 144 19.56 4.19 5.58
CA ASN A 144 19.03 4.34 4.22
C ASN A 144 18.40 3.03 3.75
N THR A 145 17.20 3.14 3.18
CA THR A 145 16.43 2.02 2.65
C THR A 145 16.07 2.27 1.20
N GLU A 146 15.93 1.17 0.47
CA GLU A 146 15.42 1.16 -0.91
C GLU A 146 14.25 0.20 -0.97
N LEU A 147 13.17 0.59 -1.65
CA LEU A 147 12.01 -0.27 -1.80
C LEU A 147 12.32 -1.43 -2.74
N ASP A 148 12.07 -2.64 -2.27
CA ASP A 148 12.07 -3.83 -3.10
C ASP A 148 10.71 -4.03 -3.78
N THR A 149 10.65 -3.77 -5.09
CA THR A 149 9.43 -3.93 -5.89
C THR A 149 9.16 -5.39 -6.28
N SER A 150 10.10 -6.31 -6.09
CA SER A 150 9.95 -7.69 -6.57
C SER A 150 8.79 -8.39 -5.89
N LYS A 151 8.54 -8.12 -4.59
CA LYS A 151 7.46 -8.77 -3.85
C LYS A 151 6.08 -8.44 -4.41
N ILE A 152 5.82 -7.18 -4.78
CA ILE A 152 4.52 -6.80 -5.34
C ILE A 152 4.38 -7.32 -6.78
N GLU A 153 5.48 -7.35 -7.52
CA GLU A 153 5.55 -7.96 -8.86
C GLU A 153 5.30 -9.47 -8.79
N ASP A 154 5.87 -10.19 -7.83
CA ASP A 154 5.62 -11.62 -7.61
C ASP A 154 4.17 -11.88 -7.20
N GLN A 155 3.56 -10.96 -6.43
CA GLN A 155 2.18 -11.09 -6.00
C GLN A 155 1.18 -10.82 -7.14
N MET A 156 1.45 -9.82 -7.99
CA MET A 156 0.45 -9.29 -8.94
C MET A 156 0.86 -9.37 -10.41
N GLY A 157 2.16 -9.29 -10.69
CA GLY A 157 2.72 -9.22 -12.04
C GLY A 157 2.26 -10.35 -12.94
N ASN A 158 1.77 -9.97 -14.11
CA ASN A 158 1.26 -10.86 -15.16
C ASN A 158 0.08 -11.77 -14.76
N LYS A 159 -0.59 -11.50 -13.63
CA LYS A 159 -1.75 -12.30 -13.18
C LYS A 159 -3.07 -11.68 -13.59
N THR A 160 -4.08 -12.52 -13.77
CA THR A 160 -5.46 -12.10 -14.02
C THR A 160 -6.31 -12.19 -12.76
N PHE A 161 -6.80 -11.05 -12.30
CA PHE A 161 -7.62 -10.95 -11.09
C PHE A 161 -9.11 -10.92 -11.40
N SER A 162 -9.88 -11.64 -10.59
CA SER A 162 -11.34 -11.66 -10.66
C SER A 162 -12.00 -11.95 -9.31
N TYR A 163 -13.28 -11.64 -9.17
CA TYR A 163 -14.05 -11.94 -7.96
C TYR A 163 -14.94 -13.16 -8.14
N LEU A 164 -14.91 -14.05 -7.15
CA LEU A 164 -15.84 -15.17 -7.02
C LEU A 164 -16.86 -14.88 -5.91
N TYR A 165 -18.10 -14.69 -6.30
CA TYR A 165 -19.23 -14.51 -5.38
C TYR A 165 -19.89 -15.85 -5.10
N THR A 166 -20.02 -16.21 -3.83
CA THR A 166 -20.66 -17.45 -3.38
C THR A 166 -21.78 -17.11 -2.40
N PRO A 167 -23.06 -17.18 -2.80
CA PRO A 167 -24.16 -16.92 -1.90
C PRO A 167 -24.22 -17.96 -0.78
N LYS A 168 -24.59 -17.48 0.41
CA LYS A 168 -24.92 -18.25 1.62
C LYS A 168 -26.25 -17.74 2.17
N SER A 169 -26.79 -18.41 3.19
CA SER A 169 -28.12 -18.11 3.73
C SER A 169 -28.32 -16.66 4.17
N SER A 170 -27.28 -15.99 4.70
CA SER A 170 -27.36 -14.63 5.23
C SER A 170 -26.41 -13.62 4.57
N GLN A 171 -25.50 -14.06 3.70
CA GLN A 171 -24.46 -13.22 3.12
C GLN A 171 -23.93 -13.79 1.80
N VAL A 172 -23.16 -12.99 1.08
CA VAL A 172 -22.35 -13.46 -0.06
C VAL A 172 -20.88 -13.46 0.35
N ASN A 173 -20.22 -14.60 0.23
CA ASN A 173 -18.78 -14.69 0.39
C ASN A 173 -18.11 -14.29 -0.92
N ILE A 174 -17.19 -13.34 -0.88
CA ILE A 174 -16.42 -12.88 -2.03
C ILE A 174 -14.97 -13.31 -1.85
N ASN A 175 -14.44 -14.07 -2.79
CA ASN A 175 -13.03 -14.45 -2.80
C ASN A 175 -12.34 -13.80 -3.99
N LEU A 176 -11.13 -13.29 -3.77
CA LEU A 176 -10.28 -12.85 -4.85
C LEU A 176 -9.62 -14.07 -5.51
N LEU A 177 -9.69 -14.12 -6.84
CA LEU A 177 -9.00 -15.11 -7.65
C LEU A 177 -7.81 -14.46 -8.35
N ALA A 178 -6.71 -15.19 -8.45
CA ALA A 178 -5.60 -14.93 -9.37
C ALA A 178 -5.48 -16.12 -10.31
N ASP A 179 -5.57 -15.87 -11.61
CA ASP A 179 -5.51 -16.89 -12.67
C ASP A 179 -6.53 -18.04 -12.44
N GLY A 180 -7.71 -17.67 -11.94
CA GLY A 180 -8.80 -18.60 -11.62
C GLY A 180 -8.67 -19.31 -10.27
N ASN A 181 -7.54 -19.19 -9.57
CA ASN A 181 -7.31 -19.82 -8.27
C ASN A 181 -7.60 -18.87 -7.11
N LYS A 182 -8.24 -19.37 -6.05
CA LYS A 182 -8.51 -18.57 -4.84
C LYS A 182 -7.21 -18.18 -4.16
N LEU A 183 -7.06 -16.89 -3.88
CA LEU A 183 -5.98 -16.40 -3.03
C LEU A 183 -6.32 -16.62 -1.54
N TYR A 184 -5.47 -17.34 -0.82
CA TYR A 184 -5.64 -17.56 0.61
C TYR A 184 -5.49 -16.25 1.37
N GLY A 185 -6.37 -16.00 2.36
CA GLY A 185 -6.40 -14.75 3.13
C GLY A 185 -7.13 -13.59 2.44
N PHE A 186 -7.52 -13.73 1.17
CA PHE A 186 -8.26 -12.70 0.42
C PHE A 186 -9.73 -13.09 0.25
N SER A 187 -10.48 -13.02 1.36
CA SER A 187 -11.92 -13.27 1.40
C SER A 187 -12.64 -12.17 2.17
N LYS A 188 -13.82 -11.77 1.68
CA LYS A 188 -14.71 -10.79 2.31
C LYS A 188 -16.15 -11.29 2.30
N SER A 189 -17.01 -10.68 3.10
CA SER A 189 -18.45 -10.91 3.07
C SER A 189 -19.20 -9.62 2.74
N ALA A 190 -20.34 -9.76 2.06
CA ALA A 190 -21.27 -8.66 1.81
C ALA A 190 -22.70 -9.10 2.11
N ALA A 191 -23.56 -8.13 2.42
CA ALA A 191 -24.98 -8.37 2.62
C ALA A 191 -25.62 -8.93 1.34
N ILE A 192 -26.38 -10.01 1.48
CA ILE A 192 -27.04 -10.66 0.36
C ILE A 192 -28.35 -9.97 -0.01
N ASN A 193 -28.52 -9.65 -1.29
CA ASN A 193 -29.82 -9.33 -1.85
C ASN A 193 -30.57 -10.65 -2.11
N LYS A 194 -31.57 -10.96 -1.28
CA LYS A 194 -32.34 -12.21 -1.38
C LYS A 194 -33.00 -12.43 -2.76
N LYS A 195 -33.28 -11.37 -3.52
CA LYS A 195 -33.88 -11.47 -4.86
C LYS A 195 -32.87 -11.94 -5.91
N THR A 196 -31.62 -11.48 -5.82
CA THR A 196 -30.59 -11.74 -6.85
C THR A 196 -29.55 -12.77 -6.40
N GLN A 197 -29.52 -13.13 -5.11
CA GLN A 197 -28.46 -13.92 -4.48
C GLN A 197 -27.05 -13.32 -4.66
N MET A 198 -26.98 -12.02 -4.94
CA MET A 198 -25.74 -11.26 -5.13
C MET A 198 -25.64 -10.15 -4.08
N PRO A 199 -24.46 -9.52 -3.89
CA PRO A 199 -24.39 -8.33 -3.06
C PRO A 199 -25.27 -7.20 -3.61
N PHE A 200 -25.57 -6.23 -2.76
CA PHE A 200 -26.28 -5.03 -3.20
C PHE A 200 -25.41 -4.19 -4.14
N LYS A 201 -26.00 -3.64 -5.20
CA LYS A 201 -25.30 -2.74 -6.12
C LYS A 201 -24.80 -1.49 -5.39
N LEU A 202 -23.64 -1.01 -5.79
CA LEU A 202 -23.07 0.26 -5.35
C LEU A 202 -24.02 1.41 -5.73
N ARG A 203 -24.22 2.36 -4.82
CA ARG A 203 -25.02 3.58 -5.01
C ARG A 203 -24.14 4.82 -4.96
#